data_AF-A0A2V0QGF3-F1
#
_entry.id   AF-A0A2V0QGF3-F1
#
_cell.length_a   1.000
_cell.length_b   1.000
_cell.length_c   1.000
_cell.angle_alpha   90.00
_cell.angle_beta   90.00
_cell.angle_gamma   90.00
#
_symmetry.space_group_name_H-M   'P 1'
#
loop_
_entity.id
_entity.type
_entity.pdbx_description
1 polymer ?
#
loop_
_entity_poly.entity_id
_entity_poly.type
_entity_poly.pdbx_seq_one_letter_code
_entity_poly.pdbx_strand_id
1 'polypeptide(L)'
;MDAALWILIGVWLLYAATDLQVQTLASPLTVGAETAARKMPMFSTMLEQVIEKAPAQASRMLLNFKEVNWHAMNSFVHSGIHPLRRHAEGYAAGLIESAVRSCNGLSLMVFQLGVVRTGDPRYKGVVRAIQEKYHQILPGLVSPL
;
A
#
# COMPACT_ATOMS: atom_id res chain seq x y z
N MET A 1 -2.79 9.02 2.10
CA MET A 1 -1.75 8.41 2.96
C MET A 1 -2.33 7.21 3.69
N ASP A 2 -3.53 7.34 4.25
CA ASP A 2 -4.22 6.26 5.00
C ASP A 2 -4.44 4.97 4.22
N ALA A 3 -4.87 5.03 2.96
CA ALA A 3 -5.12 3.82 2.16
C ALA A 3 -3.87 2.94 1.98
N ALA A 4 -2.70 3.53 1.75
CA ALA A 4 -1.44 2.79 1.60
C ALA A 4 -1.00 2.15 2.93
N LEU A 5 -1.22 2.85 4.05
CA LEU A 5 -0.98 2.33 5.39
C LEU A 5 -1.88 1.10 5.67
N TRP A 6 -3.18 1.20 5.40
CA TRP A 6 -4.11 0.09 5.59
C TRP A 6 -3.80 -1.12 4.72
N ILE A 7 -3.36 -0.90 3.48
CA ILE A 7 -2.93 -2.00 2.60
C ILE A 7 -1.69 -2.69 3.17
N LEU A 8 -0.67 -1.93 3.60
CA LEU A 8 0.51 -2.52 4.23
C LEU A 8 0.12 -3.33 5.46
N ILE A 9 -0.68 -2.76 6.37
CA ILE A 9 -1.15 -3.45 7.57
C ILE A 9 -1.91 -4.73 7.21
N GLY A 10 -2.80 -4.67 6.21
CA GLY A 10 -3.57 -5.84 5.78
C GLY A 10 -2.69 -6.97 5.20
N VAL A 11 -1.69 -6.63 4.39
CA VAL A 11 -0.72 -7.60 3.84
C VAL A 11 0.18 -8.13 4.96
N TRP A 12 0.64 -7.26 5.86
CA TRP A 12 1.46 -7.62 7.00
C TRP A 12 0.73 -8.57 7.95
N LEU A 13 -0.53 -8.29 8.28
CA LEU A 13 -1.40 -9.17 9.07
C LEU A 13 -1.59 -10.54 8.43
N LEU A 14 -1.60 -10.60 7.09
CA LEU A 14 -1.81 -11.84 6.36
C LEU A 14 -0.56 -12.73 6.31
N TYR A 15 0.63 -12.14 6.18
CA TYR A 15 1.85 -12.89 5.86
C TYR A 15 2.95 -12.83 6.91
N ALA A 16 2.95 -11.83 7.79
CA ALA A 16 4.14 -11.50 8.57
C ALA A 16 3.92 -11.29 10.07
N ALA A 17 2.72 -10.84 10.46
CA ALA A 17 2.33 -10.58 11.84
C ALA A 17 2.29 -11.87 12.67
N THR A 18 2.63 -11.76 13.94
CA THR A 18 2.46 -12.86 14.91
C THR A 18 1.03 -12.91 15.44
N ASP A 19 0.60 -14.06 15.93
CA ASP A 19 -0.74 -14.21 16.54
C ASP A 19 -0.99 -13.23 17.67
N LEU A 20 0.04 -12.94 18.48
CA LEU A 20 -0.05 -11.93 19.55
C LEU A 20 -0.30 -10.52 19.00
N GLN A 21 0.34 -10.15 17.89
CA GLN A 21 0.13 -8.86 17.24
C GLN A 21 -1.27 -8.77 16.63
N VAL A 22 -1.76 -9.85 16.03
CA VAL A 22 -3.13 -9.94 15.51
C VAL A 22 -4.15 -9.78 16.65
N GLN A 23 -3.96 -10.49 17.77
CA GLN A 23 -4.82 -10.40 18.95
C GLN A 23 -4.80 -9.00 19.58
N THR A 24 -3.62 -8.37 19.62
CA THR A 24 -3.48 -6.99 20.13
C THR A 24 -4.32 -6.02 19.31
N LEU A 25 -4.31 -6.14 17.97
CA LEU A 25 -5.13 -5.30 17.09
C LEU A 25 -6.63 -5.64 17.10
N ALA A 26 -6.98 -6.87 17.45
CA ALA A 26 -8.38 -7.31 17.60
C ALA A 26 -8.97 -6.97 18.98
N SER A 27 -8.15 -6.54 19.93
CA SER A 27 -8.58 -6.25 21.30
C SER A 27 -9.39 -4.95 21.40
N PRO A 28 -10.38 -4.88 22.31
CA PRO A 28 -11.12 -3.64 22.55
C PRO A 28 -10.20 -2.49 22.98
N LEU A 29 -10.57 -1.25 22.61
CA LEU A 29 -9.89 -0.02 22.98
C LEU A 29 -9.91 0.16 24.51
N THR A 30 -8.85 -0.31 25.16
CA THR A 30 -8.57 -0.15 26.58
C THR A 30 -7.20 0.50 26.74
N VAL A 31 -6.93 1.14 27.87
CA VAL A 31 -5.61 1.74 28.15
C VAL A 31 -4.48 0.71 28.04
N GLY A 32 -4.75 -0.55 28.43
CA GLY A 32 -3.82 -1.67 28.25
C GLY A 32 -3.57 -2.00 26.77
N ALA A 33 -4.63 -2.06 25.96
CA ALA A 33 -4.53 -2.28 24.51
C ALA A 33 -3.82 -1.13 23.79
N GLU A 34 -4.05 0.13 24.17
CA GLU A 34 -3.30 1.28 23.63
C GLU A 34 -1.81 1.19 23.95
N THR A 35 -1.47 0.80 25.18
CA THR A 35 -0.08 0.63 25.60
C THR A 35 0.60 -0.51 24.85
N ALA A 36 -0.13 -1.61 24.58
CA ALA A 36 0.36 -2.71 23.77
C ALA A 36 0.49 -2.32 22.29
N ALA A 37 -0.45 -1.56 21.74
CA ALA A 37 -0.42 -1.05 20.36
C ALA A 37 0.79 -0.13 20.11
N ARG A 38 1.27 0.60 21.12
CA ARG A 38 2.52 1.38 21.00
C ARG A 38 3.78 0.54 20.75
N LYS A 39 3.74 -0.77 21.06
CA LYS A 39 4.84 -1.70 20.78
C LYS A 39 4.77 -2.30 19.37
N MET A 40 3.77 -1.93 18.58
CA MET A 40 3.62 -2.40 17.21
C MET A 40 4.76 -1.87 16.34
N PRO A 41 5.21 -2.66 15.34
CA PRO A 41 6.24 -2.22 14.43
C PRO A 41 5.83 -0.96 13.68
N MET A 42 6.78 -0.08 13.40
CA MET A 42 6.54 1.07 12.53
C MET A 42 6.35 0.62 11.07
N PHE A 43 5.83 1.51 10.23
CA PHE A 43 5.60 1.26 8.80
C PHE A 43 6.82 0.65 8.09
N SER A 44 8.02 1.19 8.32
CA SER A 44 9.25 0.67 7.71
C SER A 44 9.52 -0.78 8.10
N THR A 45 9.38 -1.10 9.39
CA THR A 45 9.57 -2.46 9.93
C THR A 45 8.49 -3.42 9.43
N MET A 46 7.23 -2.99 9.34
CA MET A 46 6.16 -3.79 8.74
C MET A 46 6.47 -4.13 7.28
N LEU A 47 6.98 -3.15 6.51
CA LEU A 47 7.35 -3.35 5.12
C LEU A 47 8.52 -4.34 4.98
N GLU A 48 9.56 -4.21 5.81
CA GLU A 48 10.69 -5.17 5.84
C GLU A 48 10.22 -6.59 6.11
N GLN A 49 9.34 -6.78 7.10
CA GLN A 49 8.79 -8.09 7.43
C GLN A 49 7.92 -8.67 6.31
N VAL A 50 7.18 -7.82 5.57
CA VAL A 50 6.44 -8.25 4.37
C VAL A 50 7.41 -8.67 3.26
N ILE A 51 8.46 -7.90 3.02
CA ILE A 51 9.48 -8.25 2.01
C ILE A 51 10.12 -9.61 2.31
N GLU A 52 10.38 -9.90 3.58
CA GLU A 52 10.99 -11.15 4.03
C GLU A 52 10.03 -12.35 3.96
N LYS A 53 8.77 -12.18 4.38
CA LYS A 53 7.85 -13.31 4.65
C LYS A 53 6.74 -13.50 3.62
N ALA A 54 6.35 -12.44 2.89
CA ALA A 54 5.25 -12.52 1.94
C ALA A 54 5.72 -13.06 0.57
N PRO A 55 4.81 -13.66 -0.23
CA PRO A 55 5.12 -14.03 -1.59
C PRO A 55 5.67 -12.85 -2.40
N ALA A 56 6.65 -13.11 -3.27
CA ALA A 56 7.36 -12.06 -4.03
C ALA A 56 6.42 -11.08 -4.74
N GLN A 57 5.28 -11.56 -5.26
CA GLN A 57 4.28 -10.71 -5.90
C GLN A 57 3.66 -9.67 -4.96
N ALA A 58 3.37 -10.03 -3.71
CA ALA A 58 2.79 -9.12 -2.71
C ALA A 58 3.81 -8.05 -2.30
N SER A 59 5.06 -8.44 -2.10
CA SER A 59 6.16 -7.55 -1.74
C SER A 59 6.53 -6.58 -2.88
N ARG A 60 6.54 -7.06 -4.14
CA ARG A 60 6.88 -6.25 -5.33
C ARG A 60 5.92 -5.09 -5.54
N MET A 61 4.62 -5.30 -5.34
CA MET A 61 3.62 -4.23 -5.48
C MET A 61 3.80 -3.12 -4.42
N LEU A 62 4.09 -3.50 -3.17
CA LEU A 62 4.33 -2.52 -2.09
C LEU A 62 5.64 -1.76 -2.27
N LEU A 63 6.70 -2.45 -2.73
CA LEU A 63 7.98 -1.83 -3.07
C LEU A 63 7.84 -0.81 -4.20
N ASN A 64 7.19 -1.18 -5.31
CA ASN A 64 6.93 -0.26 -6.41
C ASN A 64 6.14 0.97 -5.95
N PHE A 65 5.12 0.77 -5.10
CA PHE A 65 4.35 1.89 -4.56
C PHE A 65 5.23 2.83 -3.74
N LYS A 66 6.09 2.29 -2.86
CA LYS A 66 7.05 3.07 -2.08
C LYS A 66 7.99 3.85 -3.01
N GLU A 67 8.67 3.20 -3.94
CA GLU A 67 9.64 3.86 -4.83
C GLU A 67 9.04 5.03 -5.61
N VAL A 68 7.84 4.85 -6.16
CA VAL A 68 7.17 5.88 -6.96
C VAL A 68 6.63 7.05 -6.11
N ASN A 69 6.13 6.77 -4.89
CA ASN A 69 5.36 7.76 -4.12
C ASN A 69 6.11 8.34 -2.92
N TRP A 70 7.21 7.73 -2.47
CA TRP A 70 7.91 8.09 -1.23
C TRP A 70 8.37 9.55 -1.21
N HIS A 71 9.02 10.02 -2.28
CA HIS A 71 9.52 11.39 -2.35
C HIS A 71 8.39 12.44 -2.37
N ALA A 72 7.32 12.16 -3.14
CA ALA A 72 6.16 13.02 -3.23
C ALA A 72 5.40 13.10 -1.90
N MET A 73 5.24 11.96 -1.20
CA MET A 73 4.58 11.90 0.10
C MET A 73 5.37 12.64 1.19
N ASN A 74 6.69 12.45 1.27
CA ASN A 74 7.52 13.17 2.25
C ASN A 74 7.47 14.68 2.04
N SER A 75 7.52 15.14 0.79
CA SER A 75 7.43 16.57 0.48
C SER A 75 6.05 17.18 0.77
N PHE A 76 4.97 16.40 0.65
CA PHE A 76 3.62 16.86 0.96
C PHE A 76 3.37 16.94 2.47
N VAL A 77 3.80 15.94 3.24
CA VAL A 77 3.63 15.89 4.71
C VAL A 77 4.41 17.00 5.41
N HIS A 78 5.60 17.33 4.91
CA HIS A 78 6.43 18.40 5.48
C HIS A 78 6.10 19.80 4.96
N SER A 79 4.95 20.00 4.29
CA SER A 79 4.59 21.28 3.66
C SER A 79 5.75 21.89 2.86
N GLY A 80 6.46 21.04 2.10
CA GLY A 80 7.70 21.41 1.43
C GLY A 80 7.49 22.44 0.32
N ILE A 81 8.55 22.71 -0.44
CA ILE A 81 8.53 23.68 -1.56
C ILE A 81 7.44 23.36 -2.60
N HIS A 82 7.04 22.09 -2.72
CA HIS A 82 6.08 21.59 -3.70
C HIS A 82 4.64 22.08 -3.45
N PRO A 83 4.01 21.92 -2.26
CA PRO A 83 2.72 22.54 -1.95
C PRO A 83 2.66 24.05 -2.24
N LEU A 84 3.68 24.82 -1.85
CA LEU A 84 3.73 26.27 -2.03
C LEU A 84 3.82 26.66 -3.52
N ARG A 85 4.71 26.02 -4.29
CA ARG A 85 4.83 26.25 -5.74
C ARG A 85 3.58 25.84 -6.50
N ARG A 86 2.95 24.71 -6.15
CA ARG A 86 1.73 24.21 -6.82
C ARG A 86 0.52 25.08 -6.55
N HIS A 87 0.45 25.72 -5.39
CA HIS A 87 -0.58 26.72 -5.11
C HIS A 87 -0.43 27.97 -6.00
N ALA A 88 0.81 28.36 -6.31
CA ALA A 88 1.10 29.55 -7.12
C ALA A 88 1.03 29.27 -8.65
N GLU A 89 1.54 28.13 -9.11
CA GLU A 89 1.77 27.83 -10.53
C GLU A 89 0.81 26.75 -11.08
N GLY A 90 -0.04 26.16 -10.23
CA GLY A 90 -0.87 25.01 -10.57
C GLY A 90 -0.09 23.69 -10.58
N TYR A 91 -0.75 22.62 -11.02
CA TYR A 91 -0.17 21.27 -11.08
C TYR A 91 0.19 20.93 -12.52
N ALA A 92 1.43 20.46 -12.75
CA ALA A 92 1.83 19.90 -14.04
C ALA A 92 0.94 18.69 -14.40
N ALA A 93 0.45 18.62 -15.64
CA ALA A 93 -0.48 17.57 -16.08
C ALA A 93 0.05 16.15 -15.82
N GLY A 94 1.34 15.90 -16.10
CA GLY A 94 1.97 14.60 -15.86
C GLY A 94 2.04 14.19 -14.37
N LEU A 95 2.07 15.17 -13.46
CA LEU A 95 2.01 14.91 -12.02
C LEU A 95 0.60 14.47 -11.60
N ILE A 96 -0.44 15.14 -12.12
CA ILE A 96 -1.83 14.75 -11.88
C ILE A 96 -2.06 13.34 -12.42
N GLU A 97 -1.62 13.07 -13.66
CA GLU A 97 -1.74 11.76 -14.28
C GLU A 97 -1.05 10.67 -13.45
N SER A 98 0.19 10.92 -13.01
CA SER A 98 0.95 9.99 -12.16
C SER A 98 0.24 9.73 -10.83
N ALA A 99 -0.33 10.76 -10.20
CA ALA A 99 -1.08 10.62 -8.96
C ALA A 99 -2.34 9.78 -9.15
N VAL A 100 -3.12 10.03 -10.21
CA VAL A 100 -4.33 9.25 -10.54
C VAL A 100 -3.98 7.80 -10.82
N ARG A 101 -2.94 7.53 -11.62
CA ARG A 101 -2.45 6.18 -11.88
C ARG A 101 -2.03 5.46 -10.59
N SER A 102 -1.32 6.14 -9.69
CA SER A 102 -0.97 5.60 -8.36
C SER A 102 -2.22 5.26 -7.54
N CYS A 103 -3.26 6.09 -7.54
CA CYS A 103 -4.54 5.81 -6.87
C CYS A 103 -5.23 4.56 -7.45
N ASN A 104 -5.21 4.40 -8.76
CA ASN A 104 -5.74 3.21 -9.42
C ASN A 104 -4.93 1.95 -9.03
N GLY A 105 -3.60 2.06 -8.96
CA GLY A 105 -2.71 1.01 -8.48
C GLY A 105 -3.01 0.58 -7.05
N LEU A 106 -3.22 1.54 -6.14
CA LEU A 106 -3.65 1.25 -4.76
C LEU A 106 -4.99 0.53 -4.70
N SER A 107 -5.96 0.97 -5.50
CA SER A 107 -7.30 0.33 -5.55
C SER A 107 -7.20 -1.12 -6.02
N LEU A 108 -6.33 -1.37 -7.00
CA LEU A 108 -6.05 -2.72 -7.48
C LEU A 108 -5.34 -3.59 -6.42
N MET A 109 -4.45 -3.02 -5.61
CA MET A 109 -3.83 -3.73 -4.49
C MET A 109 -4.84 -4.14 -3.42
N VAL A 110 -5.80 -3.26 -3.09
CA VAL A 110 -6.91 -3.59 -2.18
C VAL A 110 -7.73 -4.75 -2.75
N PHE A 111 -8.04 -4.70 -4.05
CA PHE A 111 -8.78 -5.76 -4.72
C PHE A 111 -8.01 -7.10 -4.71
N GLN A 112 -6.71 -7.09 -5.01
CA GLN A 112 -5.84 -8.27 -4.93
C GLN A 112 -5.83 -8.86 -3.52
N LEU A 113 -5.70 -8.03 -2.49
CA LEU A 113 -5.74 -8.49 -1.09
C LEU A 113 -7.08 -9.14 -0.76
N GLY A 114 -8.19 -8.54 -1.19
CA GLY A 114 -9.53 -9.11 -1.05
C GLY A 114 -9.65 -10.48 -1.71
N VAL A 115 -9.24 -10.61 -2.97
CA VAL A 115 -9.25 -11.87 -3.72
C VAL A 115 -8.43 -12.95 -3.01
N VAL A 116 -7.19 -12.65 -2.61
CA VAL A 116 -6.34 -13.59 -1.87
C VAL A 116 -7.02 -14.04 -0.57
N ARG A 117 -7.62 -13.09 0.16
CA ARG A 117 -8.31 -13.39 1.43
C ARG A 117 -9.52 -14.30 1.27
N THR A 118 -10.21 -14.25 0.13
CA THR A 118 -11.34 -15.16 -0.10
C THR A 118 -10.91 -16.63 -0.21
N GLY A 119 -9.69 -16.89 -0.70
CA GLY A 119 -9.23 -18.24 -1.02
C GLY A 119 -10.06 -18.98 -2.08
N ASP A 120 -11.01 -18.29 -2.74
CA ASP A 120 -11.98 -18.91 -3.63
C ASP A 120 -11.40 -19.09 -5.04
N PRO A 121 -11.29 -20.34 -5.55
CA PRO A 121 -10.73 -20.62 -6.86
C PRO A 121 -11.43 -19.91 -8.02
N ARG A 122 -12.70 -19.50 -7.86
CA ARG A 122 -13.47 -18.79 -8.90
C ARG A 122 -12.88 -17.43 -9.26
N TYR A 123 -12.13 -16.80 -8.36
CA TYR A 123 -11.49 -15.51 -8.61
C TYR A 123 -10.06 -15.63 -9.14
N LYS A 124 -9.59 -16.86 -9.42
CA LYS A 124 -8.26 -17.09 -9.99
C LYS A 124 -8.11 -16.35 -11.31
N GLY A 125 -7.08 -15.50 -11.42
CA GLY A 125 -6.79 -14.72 -12.62
C GLY A 125 -7.61 -13.45 -12.81
N VAL A 126 -8.64 -13.17 -11.99
CA VAL A 126 -9.46 -11.95 -12.12
C VAL A 126 -8.62 -10.69 -11.97
N VAL A 127 -7.66 -10.66 -11.03
CA VAL A 127 -6.80 -9.49 -10.84
C VAL A 127 -5.96 -9.22 -12.08
N ARG A 128 -5.40 -10.27 -12.69
CA ARG A 128 -4.66 -10.16 -13.95
C ARG A 128 -5.53 -9.65 -15.09
N ALA A 129 -6.77 -10.15 -15.21
CA ALA A 129 -7.70 -9.67 -16.23
C ALA A 129 -8.03 -8.18 -16.06
N ILE A 130 -8.19 -7.70 -14.82
CA ILE A 130 -8.39 -6.26 -14.53
C ILE A 130 -7.12 -5.47 -14.86
N GLN A 131 -5.93 -5.97 -14.50
CA GLN A 131 -4.66 -5.34 -14.86
C GLN A 131 -4.51 -5.16 -16.37
N GLU A 132 -4.78 -6.21 -17.15
CA GLU A 132 -4.68 -6.17 -18.61
C GLU A 132 -5.74 -5.24 -19.23
N LYS A 133 -6.98 -5.29 -18.74
CA LYS A 133 -8.09 -4.45 -19.24
C LYS A 133 -7.88 -2.95 -18.99
N TYR A 134 -7.24 -2.59 -17.87
CA TYR A 134 -7.09 -1.20 -17.43
C TYR A 134 -5.63 -0.74 -17.37
N HIS A 135 -4.70 -1.43 -18.05
CA HIS A 135 -3.27 -1.13 -18.05
C HIS A 135 -2.96 0.34 -18.39
N GLN A 136 -3.75 0.94 -19.28
CA GLN A 136 -3.62 2.32 -19.74
C GLN A 136 -3.89 3.38 -18.67
N ILE A 137 -4.55 3.03 -17.55
CA ILE A 137 -4.81 3.93 -16.40
C ILE A 137 -4.12 3.47 -15.12
N LEU A 138 -3.34 2.38 -15.18
CA LEU A 138 -2.56 1.87 -14.06
C LEU A 138 -1.14 2.44 -14.09
N PRO A 139 -0.38 2.34 -12.98
CA PRO A 139 1.06 2.57 -13.00
C PRO A 139 1.69 1.57 -13.99
N GLY A 140 2.70 2.00 -14.73
CA GLY A 140 3.40 1.12 -15.67
C GLY A 140 3.87 -0.17 -14.96
N LEU A 141 3.65 -1.32 -15.61
CA LEU A 141 4.17 -2.59 -15.13
C LEU A 141 5.69 -2.54 -15.27
N VAL A 142 6.43 -2.44 -14.15
CA VAL A 142 7.88 -2.60 -14.18
C VAL A 142 8.17 -4.03 -14.64
N SER A 143 8.89 -4.15 -15.75
CA SER A 143 9.22 -5.41 -16.43
C SER A 143 9.69 -6.47 -15.42
N PRO A 144 9.32 -7.76 -15.63
CA PRO A 144 9.91 -8.84 -14.85
C PRO A 144 11.40 -8.92 -15.19
N LEU A 145 12.23 -8.36 -14.32
CA LEU A 145 13.52 -8.97 -13.98
C LEU A 145 13.23 -10.16 -13.06
#